data_AF-A0A954Q8A0-F1
#
_entry.id   AF-A0A954Q8A0-F1
#
_cell.length_a   1.000
_cell.length_b   1.000
_cell.length_c   1.000
_cell.angle_alpha   90.00
_cell.angle_beta   90.00
_cell.angle_gamma   90.00
#
_symmetry.space_group_name_H-M   'P 1'
#
loop_
_entity.id
_entity.type
_entity.pdbx_description
1 polymer ?
#
loop_
_entity_poly.entity_id
_entity_poly.type
_entity_poly.pdbx_seq_one_letter_code
_entity_poly.pdbx_strand_id
1 'polypeptide(L)'
;MSYWKFVATGCVLGLFIEAEFRLLGRFNPGAMCFAMVCYPMFVSLAYLGSRLIDRFVRHQFAGDLLHYFSCGLFGLAVEWTLLGNSPWGNPKAVQSAMFCMWAAFCFGPRVLLRNAEQRWLLRKLIWWLLAGYGVVSIGVAIAIRDPQQRFVVILLSTMAVYFVINILLALLAIQSWRHSRRLEASAASEDLDQGLSGP
;
A
#
# COMPACT_ATOMS: atom_id res chain seq x y z
N MET A 1 -15.42 4.42 6.32
CA MET A 1 -14.45 4.80 5.28
C MET A 1 -15.16 4.95 3.94
N SER A 2 -15.06 6.10 3.27
CA SER A 2 -15.70 6.34 1.97
C SER A 2 -15.04 5.48 0.88
N TYR A 3 -15.86 4.83 0.04
CA TYR A 3 -15.42 4.01 -1.09
C TYR A 3 -14.55 4.82 -2.06
N TRP A 4 -15.01 5.99 -2.48
CA TRP A 4 -14.30 6.83 -3.44
C TRP A 4 -12.93 7.27 -2.92
N LYS A 5 -12.83 7.64 -1.64
CA LYS A 5 -11.54 7.98 -1.03
C LYS A 5 -10.58 6.80 -1.03
N PHE A 6 -11.10 5.59 -0.78
CA PHE A 6 -10.31 4.35 -0.79
C PHE A 6 -9.77 4.06 -2.18
N VAL A 7 -10.65 4.06 -3.18
CA VAL A 7 -10.28 3.80 -4.57
C VAL A 7 -9.31 4.85 -5.08
N ALA A 8 -9.58 6.13 -4.87
CA ALA A 8 -8.68 7.21 -5.29
C ALA A 8 -7.30 7.07 -4.65
N THR A 9 -7.22 6.88 -3.33
CA THR A 9 -5.93 6.69 -2.63
C THR A 9 -5.16 5.48 -3.19
N GLY A 10 -5.85 4.36 -3.43
CA GLY A 10 -5.21 3.15 -3.95
C GLY A 10 -4.73 3.34 -5.39
N CYS A 11 -5.55 3.98 -6.22
CA CYS A 11 -5.18 4.31 -7.59
C CYS A 11 -3.97 5.24 -7.63
N VAL A 12 -3.89 6.26 -6.76
CA VAL A 12 -2.69 7.11 -6.70
C VAL A 12 -1.46 6.30 -6.30
N LEU A 13 -1.56 5.44 -5.29
CA LEU A 13 -0.43 4.60 -4.86
C LEU A 13 0.07 3.65 -5.95
N GLY A 14 -0.85 3.09 -6.73
CA GLY A 14 -0.53 2.11 -7.78
C GLY A 14 -0.19 2.73 -9.13
N LEU A 15 -1.11 3.54 -9.68
CA LEU A 15 -0.99 4.11 -11.03
C LEU A 15 0.14 5.13 -11.14
N PHE A 16 0.48 5.83 -10.07
CA PHE A 16 1.59 6.79 -10.11
C PHE A 16 2.90 6.08 -10.48
N ILE A 17 3.23 5.00 -9.78
CA ILE A 17 4.46 4.25 -10.02
C ILE A 17 4.35 3.40 -11.31
N GLU A 18 3.15 2.87 -11.63
CA GLU A 18 2.93 2.19 -12.91
C GLU A 18 3.17 3.14 -14.09
N ALA A 19 2.72 4.40 -14.00
CA ALA A 19 2.96 5.41 -15.03
C ALA A 19 4.45 5.64 -15.26
N GLU A 20 5.24 5.74 -14.19
CA GLU A 20 6.69 5.88 -14.31
C GLU A 20 7.33 4.67 -14.98
N PHE A 21 6.95 3.46 -14.54
CA PHE A 21 7.48 2.24 -15.12
C PHE A 21 7.12 2.07 -16.61
N ARG A 22 5.85 2.31 -16.97
CA ARG A 22 5.33 2.10 -18.32
C ARG A 22 5.66 3.22 -19.28
N LEU A 23 5.63 4.48 -18.85
CA LEU A 23 5.85 5.62 -19.72
C LEU A 23 7.33 6.03 -19.75
N LEU A 24 8.00 6.08 -18.60
CA LEU A 24 9.40 6.51 -18.54
C LEU A 24 10.36 5.33 -18.78
N GLY A 25 10.05 4.16 -18.24
CA GLY A 25 10.89 2.96 -18.39
C GLY A 25 10.85 2.38 -19.81
N ARG A 26 9.66 2.00 -20.29
CA ARG A 26 9.48 1.26 -21.56
C ARG A 26 8.67 1.96 -22.66
N PHE A 27 8.14 3.14 -22.40
CA PHE A 27 7.20 3.86 -23.27
C PHE A 27 6.12 2.94 -23.89
N ASN A 28 5.18 2.47 -23.08
CA ASN A 28 4.06 1.62 -23.49
C ASN A 28 2.71 2.22 -23.05
N PRO A 29 2.12 3.13 -23.85
CA PRO A 29 0.88 3.80 -23.49
C PRO A 29 -0.33 2.86 -23.49
N GLY A 30 -0.34 1.83 -24.34
CA GLY A 30 -1.41 0.83 -24.36
C GLY A 30 -1.51 0.06 -23.05
N ALA A 31 -0.37 -0.38 -22.51
CA ALA A 31 -0.31 -1.00 -21.19
C ALA A 31 -0.74 -0.04 -20.06
N MET A 32 -0.44 1.25 -20.20
CA MET A 32 -0.89 2.26 -19.23
C MET A 32 -2.42 2.45 -19.27
N CYS A 33 -3.03 2.51 -20.46
CA CYS A 33 -4.49 2.59 -20.59
C CYS A 33 -5.17 1.37 -19.96
N PHE A 34 -4.63 0.17 -20.21
CA PHE A 34 -5.12 -1.05 -19.57
C PHE A 34 -5.00 -0.97 -18.03
N ALA A 35 -3.86 -0.51 -17.51
CA ALA A 35 -3.66 -0.32 -16.08
C ALA A 35 -4.68 0.67 -15.48
N MET A 36 -4.97 1.79 -16.14
CA MET A 36 -5.97 2.77 -15.67
C MET A 36 -7.36 2.16 -15.45
N VAL A 37 -7.71 1.11 -16.20
CA VAL A 37 -8.97 0.37 -16.03
C VAL A 37 -8.83 -0.70 -14.93
N CYS A 38 -7.74 -1.46 -14.93
CA CYS A 38 -7.53 -2.56 -13.99
C CYS A 38 -7.33 -2.13 -12.54
N TYR A 39 -6.57 -1.07 -12.28
CA TYR A 39 -6.26 -0.63 -10.91
C TYR A 39 -7.53 -0.28 -10.11
N PRO A 40 -8.48 0.53 -10.61
CA PRO A 40 -9.75 0.77 -9.92
C PRO A 40 -10.53 -0.51 -9.62
N MET A 41 -10.51 -1.49 -10.52
CA MET A 41 -11.17 -2.78 -10.31
C MET A 41 -10.52 -3.55 -9.15
N PHE A 42 -9.19 -3.70 -9.15
CA PHE A 42 -8.47 -4.39 -8.09
C PHE A 42 -8.60 -3.69 -6.73
N VAL A 43 -8.50 -2.35 -6.70
CA VAL A 43 -8.67 -1.58 -5.46
C VAL A 43 -10.11 -1.67 -4.96
N SER A 44 -11.10 -1.76 -5.85
CA SER A 44 -12.50 -1.99 -5.45
C SER A 44 -12.69 -3.36 -4.79
N LEU A 45 -12.07 -4.41 -5.32
CA LEU A 45 -12.06 -5.73 -4.67
C LEU A 45 -11.37 -5.67 -3.31
N ALA A 46 -10.25 -4.95 -3.20
CA ALA A 46 -9.57 -4.73 -1.92
C ALA A 46 -10.44 -3.98 -0.91
N TYR A 47 -11.26 -3.02 -1.36
CA TYR A 47 -12.25 -2.34 -0.52
C TYR A 47 -13.30 -3.31 0.02
N LEU A 48 -13.87 -4.17 -0.84
CA LEU A 48 -14.84 -5.17 -0.43
C LEU A 48 -14.23 -6.14 0.58
N GLY A 49 -13.02 -6.64 0.32
CA GLY A 49 -12.28 -7.48 1.25
C GLY A 49 -12.02 -6.79 2.60
N SER A 50 -11.66 -5.51 2.57
CA SER A 50 -11.48 -4.68 3.76
C SER A 50 -12.76 -4.60 4.61
N ARG A 51 -13.92 -4.40 3.98
CA ARG A 51 -15.23 -4.39 4.65
C ARG A 51 -15.63 -5.75 5.18
N LEU A 52 -15.33 -6.81 4.44
CA LEU A 52 -15.62 -8.18 4.84
C LEU A 52 -14.82 -8.54 6.10
N ILE A 53 -13.53 -8.19 6.12
CA ILE A 53 -12.66 -8.40 7.29
C ILE A 53 -13.16 -7.61 8.49
N ASP A 54 -13.55 -6.35 8.33
CA ASP A 54 -14.10 -5.54 9.42
C ASP A 54 -15.38 -6.14 10.02
N ARG A 55 -16.14 -6.91 9.22
CA ARG A 55 -17.35 -7.59 9.69
C ARG A 55 -17.05 -8.81 10.57
N PHE A 56 -15.96 -9.53 10.28
CA PHE A 56 -15.66 -10.81 10.94
C PHE A 56 -14.54 -10.72 11.99
N VAL A 57 -13.61 -9.78 11.83
CA VAL A 57 -12.43 -9.66 12.70
C VAL A 57 -12.57 -8.44 13.60
N ARG A 58 -12.89 -8.69 14.87
CA ARG A 58 -13.07 -7.63 15.87
C ARG A 58 -11.76 -6.93 16.24
N HIS A 59 -10.65 -7.67 16.29
CA HIS A 59 -9.35 -7.11 16.66
C HIS A 59 -8.72 -6.37 15.47
N GLN A 60 -8.68 -5.05 15.56
CA GLN A 60 -8.27 -4.15 14.46
C GLN A 60 -6.92 -4.52 13.83
N PHE A 61 -5.90 -4.78 14.66
CA PHE A 61 -4.56 -5.13 14.17
C PHE A 61 -4.54 -6.49 13.47
N ALA A 62 -5.32 -7.46 13.94
CA ALA A 62 -5.45 -8.76 13.27
C ALA A 62 -6.14 -8.60 11.92
N GLY A 63 -7.16 -7.74 11.84
CA GLY A 63 -7.82 -7.41 10.58
C GLY A 63 -6.89 -6.68 9.59
N ASP A 64 -5.99 -5.84 10.09
CA ASP A 64 -4.99 -5.17 9.24
C ASP A 64 -3.94 -6.12 8.71
N LEU A 65 -3.40 -7.01 9.55
CA LEU A 65 -2.47 -8.05 9.10
C LEU A 65 -3.14 -8.97 8.08
N LEU A 66 -4.36 -9.43 8.36
CA LEU A 66 -5.10 -10.27 7.44
C LEU A 66 -5.31 -9.56 6.09
N HIS A 67 -5.76 -8.30 6.09
CA HIS A 67 -5.97 -7.55 4.86
C HIS A 67 -4.66 -7.32 4.10
N TYR A 68 -3.57 -7.00 4.78
CA TYR A 68 -2.24 -6.84 4.19
C TYR A 68 -1.77 -8.10 3.47
N PHE A 69 -1.79 -9.25 4.16
CA PHE A 69 -1.38 -10.52 3.57
C PHE A 69 -2.33 -10.98 2.46
N SER A 70 -3.65 -10.82 2.64
CA SER A 70 -4.61 -11.13 1.59
C SER A 70 -4.36 -10.30 0.32
N CYS A 71 -4.09 -8.99 0.45
CA CYS A 71 -3.79 -8.13 -0.70
C CYS A 71 -2.51 -8.55 -1.42
N GLY A 72 -1.42 -8.75 -0.69
CA GLY A 72 -0.14 -9.12 -1.30
C GLY A 72 -0.15 -10.51 -1.92
N LEU A 73 -0.76 -11.51 -1.26
CA LEU A 73 -0.86 -12.88 -1.78
C LEU A 73 -1.83 -12.99 -2.96
N PHE A 74 -2.98 -12.30 -2.90
CA PHE A 74 -3.89 -12.23 -4.03
C PHE A 74 -3.21 -11.57 -5.24
N GLY A 75 -2.45 -10.50 -5.00
CA GLY A 75 -1.64 -9.86 -6.01
C GLY A 75 -0.63 -10.81 -6.66
N LEU A 76 0.11 -11.57 -5.85
CA LEU A 76 1.00 -12.61 -6.38
C LEU A 76 0.24 -13.66 -7.20
N ALA A 77 -0.94 -14.09 -6.78
CA ALA A 77 -1.75 -15.01 -7.57
C ALA A 77 -2.11 -14.42 -8.95
N VAL A 78 -2.47 -13.13 -9.01
CA VAL A 78 -2.69 -12.41 -10.27
C VAL A 78 -1.40 -12.35 -11.11
N GLU A 79 -0.27 -12.01 -10.51
CA GLU A 79 1.02 -11.97 -11.19
C GLU A 79 1.39 -13.32 -11.80
N TRP A 80 1.18 -14.40 -11.05
CA TRP A 80 1.57 -15.74 -11.46
C TRP A 80 0.68 -16.30 -12.57
N THR A 81 -0.62 -16.05 -12.49
CA THR A 81 -1.62 -16.68 -13.38
C THR A 81 -1.99 -15.82 -14.58
N LEU A 82 -2.11 -14.51 -14.40
CA LEU A 82 -2.57 -13.59 -15.45
C LEU A 82 -1.42 -12.85 -16.12
N LEU A 83 -0.34 -12.55 -15.38
CA LEU A 83 0.78 -11.75 -15.90
C LEU A 83 2.03 -12.58 -16.22
N GLY A 84 2.04 -13.88 -15.90
CA GLY A 84 3.14 -14.79 -16.23
C GLY A 84 4.42 -14.57 -15.43
N ASN A 85 4.34 -13.88 -14.28
CA ASN A 85 5.47 -13.53 -13.43
C ASN A 85 5.70 -14.55 -12.29
N SER A 86 5.29 -15.80 -12.49
CA SER A 86 5.50 -16.87 -11.52
C SER A 86 6.99 -17.18 -11.34
N PRO A 87 7.44 -17.65 -10.16
CA PRO A 87 8.85 -17.96 -9.93
C PRO A 87 9.38 -19.08 -10.84
N TRP A 88 8.49 -19.97 -11.30
CA TRP A 88 8.84 -21.05 -12.23
C TRP A 88 8.87 -20.59 -13.70
N GLY A 89 8.02 -19.62 -14.08
CA GLY A 89 7.96 -19.08 -15.45
C GLY A 89 8.94 -17.93 -15.69
N ASN A 90 9.16 -17.09 -14.68
CA ASN A 90 10.06 -15.95 -14.72
C ASN A 90 10.90 -15.88 -13.43
N PRO A 91 12.01 -16.65 -13.33
CA PRO A 91 12.87 -16.67 -12.15
C PRO A 91 13.53 -15.32 -11.82
N LYS A 92 13.55 -14.37 -12.77
CA LYS A 92 14.09 -13.02 -12.57
C LYS A 92 13.10 -12.07 -11.90
N ALA A 93 11.83 -12.46 -11.79
CA ALA A 93 10.81 -11.68 -11.12
C ALA A 93 11.04 -11.66 -9.60
N VAL A 94 11.16 -10.45 -9.03
CA VAL A 94 11.36 -10.26 -7.59
C VAL A 94 10.00 -10.33 -6.89
N GLN A 95 9.64 -11.54 -6.44
CA GLN A 95 8.33 -11.84 -5.84
C GLN A 95 8.00 -10.96 -4.63
N SER A 96 9.00 -10.67 -3.79
CA SER A 96 8.83 -9.80 -2.63
C SER A 96 8.46 -8.36 -3.04
N ALA A 97 9.01 -7.86 -4.15
CA ALA A 97 8.68 -6.53 -4.66
C ALA A 97 7.26 -6.49 -5.25
N MET A 98 6.84 -7.53 -5.97
CA MET A 98 5.47 -7.66 -6.46
C MET A 98 4.48 -7.71 -5.29
N PHE A 99 4.76 -8.53 -4.27
CA PHE A 99 3.96 -8.56 -3.05
C PHE A 99 3.83 -7.16 -2.44
N CYS A 100 4.95 -6.45 -2.28
CA CYS A 100 4.96 -5.10 -1.71
C CYS A 100 4.16 -4.11 -2.57
N MET A 101 4.26 -4.17 -3.90
CA MET A 101 3.47 -3.35 -4.81
C MET A 101 1.98 -3.57 -4.58
N TRP A 102 1.52 -4.82 -4.66
CA TRP A 102 0.12 -5.19 -4.48
C TRP A 102 -0.41 -4.84 -3.09
N ALA A 103 0.37 -5.10 -2.06
CA ALA A 103 0.03 -4.69 -0.70
C ALA A 103 -0.07 -3.16 -0.59
N ALA A 104 0.85 -2.40 -1.16
CA ALA A 104 0.85 -0.94 -1.02
C ALA A 104 -0.44 -0.30 -1.55
N PHE A 105 -0.87 -0.59 -2.77
CA PHE A 105 -2.04 0.08 -3.35
C PHE A 105 -3.38 -0.48 -2.89
N CYS A 106 -3.44 -1.76 -2.50
CA CYS A 106 -4.67 -2.37 -1.99
C CYS A 106 -4.89 -2.17 -0.48
N PHE A 107 -3.82 -2.29 0.33
CA PHE A 107 -3.89 -2.13 1.78
C PHE A 107 -3.60 -0.69 2.22
N GLY A 108 -2.74 0.06 1.52
CA GLY A 108 -2.41 1.45 1.85
C GLY A 108 -3.63 2.34 2.15
N PRO A 109 -4.70 2.33 1.32
CA PRO A 109 -5.89 3.14 1.56
C PRO A 109 -6.58 2.82 2.89
N ARG A 110 -6.59 1.55 3.31
CA ARG A 110 -7.19 1.10 4.58
C ARG A 110 -6.53 1.78 5.78
N VAL A 111 -5.20 1.89 5.76
CA VAL A 111 -4.42 2.46 6.87
C VAL A 111 -4.34 3.99 6.79
N LEU A 112 -4.14 4.53 5.59
CA LEU A 112 -3.97 5.97 5.37
C LEU A 112 -5.24 6.77 5.65
N LEU A 113 -6.42 6.20 5.38
CA LEU A 113 -7.70 6.92 5.49
C LEU A 113 -8.36 6.83 6.87
N ARG A 114 -7.79 6.11 7.83
CA ARG A 114 -8.33 6.10 9.20
C ARG A 114 -8.10 7.46 9.87
N ASN A 115 -9.04 7.99 10.63
CA ASN A 115 -8.81 9.26 11.32
C ASN A 115 -8.05 9.00 12.63
N ALA A 116 -6.82 9.51 12.75
CA ALA A 116 -6.23 9.85 14.06
C ALA A 116 -5.13 10.88 13.82
N GLU A 117 -5.20 11.98 14.54
CA GLU A 117 -4.33 13.15 14.39
C GLU A 117 -2.86 12.79 14.59
N GLN A 118 -2.56 11.85 15.49
CA GLN A 118 -1.20 11.40 15.82
C GLN A 118 -0.44 10.73 14.66
N ARG A 119 -1.08 10.55 13.49
CA ARG A 119 -0.54 9.81 12.33
C ARG A 119 -0.22 10.69 11.12
N TRP A 120 -0.36 12.00 11.24
CA TRP A 120 -0.24 12.91 10.10
C TRP A 120 1.17 12.93 9.50
N LEU A 121 2.22 12.85 10.32
CA LEU A 121 3.62 12.89 9.85
C LEU A 121 3.97 11.73 8.92
N LEU A 122 3.66 10.49 9.32
CA LEU A 122 3.94 9.30 8.50
C LEU A 122 3.14 9.29 7.19
N ARG A 123 1.89 9.77 7.21
CA ARG A 123 1.08 9.94 5.99
C ARG A 123 1.72 10.95 5.05
N LYS A 124 2.10 12.10 5.60
CA LYS A 124 2.75 13.16 4.84
C LYS A 124 4.07 12.66 4.24
N LEU A 125 4.83 11.86 5.00
CA LEU A 125 6.06 11.23 4.53
C LEU A 125 5.82 10.29 3.35
N ILE A 126 4.78 9.44 3.37
CA ILE A 126 4.43 8.59 2.22
C ILE A 126 4.15 9.42 0.97
N TRP A 127 3.36 10.49 1.11
CA TRP A 127 3.04 11.37 -0.03
C TRP A 127 4.27 12.15 -0.53
N TRP A 128 5.13 12.63 0.37
CA TRP A 128 6.39 13.27 0.00
C TRP A 128 7.35 12.30 -0.66
N LEU A 129 7.42 11.05 -0.20
CA LEU A 129 8.23 10.01 -0.81
C LEU A 129 7.78 9.76 -2.25
N LEU A 130 6.48 9.65 -2.50
CA LEU A 130 5.94 9.50 -3.85
C LEU A 130 6.24 10.72 -4.72
N ALA A 131 5.96 11.93 -4.23
CA ALA A 131 6.22 13.15 -4.99
C ALA A 131 7.72 13.33 -5.32
N GLY A 132 8.58 13.13 -4.31
CA GLY A 132 10.02 13.18 -4.48
C GLY A 132 10.54 12.10 -5.43
N TYR A 133 10.00 10.88 -5.31
CA TYR A 133 10.31 9.79 -6.22
C TYR A 133 10.00 10.15 -7.68
N GLY A 134 8.80 10.69 -7.95
CA GLY A 134 8.44 11.08 -9.32
C GLY A 134 9.31 12.17 -9.91
N VAL A 135 9.72 13.16 -9.09
CA VAL A 135 10.68 14.18 -9.55
C VAL A 135 12.02 13.54 -9.90
N VAL A 136 12.53 12.65 -9.04
CA VAL A 136 13.80 11.96 -9.27
C VAL A 136 13.73 11.04 -10.49
N SER A 137 12.65 10.27 -10.65
CA SER A 137 12.51 9.32 -11.75
C SER A 137 12.36 10.02 -13.11
N ILE A 138 11.69 11.18 -13.16
CA ILE A 138 11.68 12.07 -14.34
C ILE A 138 13.11 12.56 -14.65
N GLY A 139 13.84 13.03 -13.63
CA GLY A 139 15.23 13.46 -13.79
C GLY A 139 16.12 12.36 -14.35
N VAL A 140 16.00 11.13 -13.82
CA VAL A 140 16.69 9.93 -14.32
C VAL A 140 16.30 9.64 -15.76
N ALA A 141 15.02 9.74 -16.10
CA ALA A 141 14.53 9.44 -17.44
C ALA A 141 15.07 10.40 -18.50
N ILE A 142 15.34 11.65 -18.12
CA ILE A 142 15.96 12.68 -18.97
C ILE A 142 17.49 12.47 -19.06
N ALA A 143 18.13 12.17 -17.93
CA ALA A 143 19.58 12.05 -17.84
C ALA A 143 20.12 10.78 -18.54
N ILE A 144 19.45 9.64 -18.37
CA ILE A 144 19.88 8.36 -18.93
C ILE A 144 19.29 8.17 -20.33
N ARG A 145 20.16 8.26 -21.35
CA ARG A 145 19.78 8.08 -22.76
C ARG A 145 19.59 6.63 -23.15
N ASP A 146 20.37 5.72 -22.55
CA ASP A 146 20.27 4.29 -22.83
C ASP A 146 18.93 3.72 -22.29
N PRO A 147 18.06 3.18 -23.15
CA PRO A 147 16.74 2.70 -22.72
C PRO A 147 16.79 1.55 -21.73
N GLN A 148 17.80 0.67 -21.83
CA GLN A 148 17.91 -0.51 -20.98
C GLN A 148 18.38 -0.12 -19.57
N GLN A 149 19.40 0.74 -19.47
CA GLN A 149 19.87 1.29 -18.19
C GLN A 149 18.76 2.09 -17.51
N ARG A 150 18.05 2.96 -18.26
CA ARG A 150 16.93 3.73 -17.74
C ARG A 150 15.86 2.81 -17.16
N PHE A 151 15.48 1.76 -17.90
CA PHE A 151 14.53 0.76 -17.44
C PHE A 151 14.95 0.10 -16.13
N VAL A 152 16.20 -0.36 -16.03
CA VAL A 152 16.71 -1.03 -14.83
C VAL A 152 16.72 -0.10 -13.62
N VAL A 153 17.17 1.15 -13.78
CA VAL A 153 17.22 2.12 -12.67
C VAL A 153 15.80 2.45 -12.18
N ILE A 154 14.86 2.68 -13.09
CA ILE A 154 13.45 2.94 -12.72
C ILE A 154 12.84 1.70 -12.04
N LEU A 155 13.06 0.50 -12.58
CA LEU A 155 12.58 -0.74 -11.98
C LEU A 155 13.09 -0.92 -10.54
N LEU A 156 14.40 -0.81 -10.33
CA LEU A 156 15.01 -1.02 -9.00
C LEU A 156 14.57 0.05 -8.00
N SER A 157 14.48 1.30 -8.43
CA SER A 157 14.00 2.39 -7.58
C SER A 157 12.51 2.26 -7.24
N THR A 158 11.68 1.83 -8.18
CA THR A 158 10.27 1.48 -7.95
C THR A 158 10.15 0.40 -6.87
N MET A 159 10.94 -0.68 -6.99
CA MET A 159 10.95 -1.74 -5.98
C MET A 159 11.30 -1.19 -4.60
N ALA A 160 12.37 -0.39 -4.51
CA ALA A 160 12.82 0.21 -3.26
C ALA A 160 11.74 1.11 -2.63
N VAL A 161 11.07 1.95 -3.41
CA VAL A 161 9.98 2.81 -2.93
C VAL A 161 8.83 1.98 -2.37
N TYR A 162 8.42 0.91 -3.05
CA TYR A 162 7.37 0.04 -2.52
C TYR A 162 7.77 -0.65 -1.21
N PHE A 163 9.02 -1.11 -1.07
CA PHE A 163 9.49 -1.64 0.22
C PHE A 163 9.40 -0.60 1.33
N VAL A 164 9.86 0.63 1.09
CA VAL A 164 9.78 1.72 2.07
C VAL A 164 8.33 2.05 2.41
N ILE A 165 7.43 2.14 1.42
CA ILE A 165 6.00 2.38 1.66
C ILE A 165 5.41 1.28 2.53
N ASN A 166 5.73 0.00 2.29
CA ASN A 166 5.22 -1.10 3.11
C ASN A 166 5.71 -1.02 4.57
N ILE A 167 6.97 -0.64 4.78
CA ILE A 167 7.50 -0.38 6.13
C ILE A 167 6.71 0.75 6.80
N LEU A 168 6.48 1.87 6.11
CA LEU A 168 5.73 3.00 6.65
C LEU A 168 4.25 2.64 6.95
N LEU A 169 3.62 1.84 6.09
CA LEU A 169 2.27 1.32 6.31
C LEU A 169 2.20 0.38 7.51
N ALA A 170 3.19 -0.51 7.68
CA ALA A 170 3.29 -1.38 8.84
C ALA A 170 3.47 -0.57 10.13
N LEU A 171 4.35 0.45 10.12
CA LEU A 171 4.52 1.35 11.26
C LEU A 171 3.23 2.09 11.60
N LEU A 172 2.48 2.58 10.61
CA LEU A 172 1.17 3.20 10.82
C LEU A 172 0.16 2.23 11.45
N ALA A 173 0.13 0.97 11.02
CA ALA A 173 -0.74 -0.06 11.58
C ALA A 173 -0.36 -0.39 13.04
N ILE A 174 0.94 -0.54 13.33
CA ILE A 174 1.46 -0.80 14.68
C ILE A 174 1.18 0.38 15.62
N GLN A 175 1.38 1.62 15.16
CA GLN A 175 1.04 2.81 15.96
C GLN A 175 -0.45 2.86 16.27
N SER A 176 -1.31 2.52 15.29
CA SER A 176 -2.75 2.44 15.51
C SER A 176 -3.10 1.43 16.61
N TRP A 177 -2.48 0.26 16.58
CA TRP A 177 -2.70 -0.79 17.58
C TRP A 177 -2.26 -0.36 18.98
N ARG A 178 -1.05 0.21 19.09
CA ARG A 178 -0.52 0.69 20.37
C ARG A 178 -1.39 1.79 20.98
N HIS A 179 -1.96 2.67 20.15
CA HIS A 179 -2.84 3.73 20.63
C HIS A 179 -4.16 3.17 21.17
N SER A 180 -4.82 2.25 20.44
CA SER A 180 -6.05 1.61 20.92
C SER A 180 -5.85 0.91 22.27
N ARG A 181 -4.74 0.17 22.44
CA ARG A 181 -4.41 -0.47 23.71
C ARG A 181 -4.20 0.50 24.88
N ARG A 182 -3.62 1.69 24.62
CA ARG A 182 -3.44 2.71 25.65
C ARG A 182 -4.79 3.26 26.12
N LEU A 183 -5.71 3.52 25.20
CA LEU A 183 -7.06 3.99 25.54
C LEU A 183 -7.85 2.95 26.34
N GLU A 184 -7.77 1.68 25.95
CA GLU A 184 -8.38 0.57 26.69
C GLU A 184 -7.82 0.46 28.12
N ALA A 185 -6.49 0.62 28.28
CA ALA A 185 -5.85 0.59 29.60
C ALA A 185 -6.23 1.78 30.47
N SER A 186 -6.31 3.00 29.90
CA SER A 186 -6.72 4.20 30.63
C SER A 186 -8.19 4.14 31.08
N ALA A 187 -9.09 3.62 30.25
CA ALA A 187 -10.49 3.42 30.63
C ALA A 187 -10.62 2.40 31.77
N ALA A 188 -9.89 1.29 31.71
CA ALA A 188 -9.92 0.27 32.76
C ALA A 188 -9.38 0.79 34.11
N SER A 189 -8.39 1.71 34.11
CA SER A 189 -7.94 2.35 35.36
C SER A 189 -8.96 3.30 35.96
N GLU A 190 -9.67 4.08 35.12
CA GLU A 190 -10.71 5.01 35.61
C GLU A 190 -11.90 4.27 36.25
N ASP A 191 -12.31 3.13 35.67
CA ASP A 191 -13.39 2.30 36.22
C ASP A 191 -13.04 1.69 37.59
N LEU A 192 -11.77 1.29 37.78
CA LEU A 192 -11.27 0.77 39.06
C LEU A 192 -11.26 1.84 40.15
N ASP A 193 -10.81 3.06 39.81
CA ASP A 193 -10.78 4.19 40.74
C ASP A 193 -12.20 4.63 41.14
N GLN A 194 -13.15 4.61 40.20
CA GLN A 194 -14.56 4.91 40.49
C GLN A 194 -15.24 3.82 41.32
N GLY A 195 -14.96 2.55 41.06
CA GLY A 195 -15.52 1.41 41.81
C GLY A 195 -15.08 1.35 43.28
N LEU A 196 -13.90 1.87 43.62
CA LEU A 196 -13.41 1.96 45.01
C LEU A 196 -13.96 3.16 45.79
N SER A 197 -14.63 4.09 45.10
CA SER A 197 -15.23 5.29 45.70
C SER A 197 -16.76 5.19 45.93
N GLY A 198 -17.36 4.02 45.63
CA GLY A 198 -18.75 3.71 45.96
C GLY A 198 -18.91 3.25 47.43
N PRO A 199 -20.02 3.64 48.10
CA PRO A 199 -20.21 3.62 49.55
C PRO A 199 -20.21 2.25 50.24
#